data_AF-Q71IW7-F1
#
_entry.id   AF-Q71IW7-F1
#
_cell.length_a   1.000
_cell.length_b   1.000
_cell.length_c   1.000
_cell.angle_alpha   90.00
_cell.angle_beta   90.00
_cell.angle_gamma   90.00
#
_symmetry.space_group_name_H-M   'P 1'
#
loop_
_entity.id
_entity.type
_entity.pdbx_description
1 polymer ?
#
loop_
_entity_poly.entity_id
_entity_poly.type
_entity_poly.pdbx_seq_one_letter_code
_entity_poly.pdbx_strand_id
1 'polypeptide(L)'
;KEGLFAQEHKRPLPLFPDKIAVVTSASGAVIHDIMVTANRRFPHAEIDLFPAQVQGESAAGSLVSAMQQIQARADEYDVLIIGRGGGSLEDLWPFNEEEVVRQVYAMKMPVISSVGHETDTTLCDLAADCRAATPTAAAEMATPALTPVRAEMASCR
;
A
#
# COMPACT_ATOMS: atom_id res chain seq x y z
N LYS A 1 16.64 18.92 -9.85
CA LYS A 1 15.95 18.09 -8.82
C LYS A 1 14.85 17.34 -9.56
N GLU A 2 14.81 16.00 -9.50
CA GLU A 2 13.90 15.17 -10.31
C GLU A 2 12.43 15.20 -9.86
N GLY A 3 12.10 15.85 -8.74
CA GLY A 3 10.70 16.08 -8.33
C GLY A 3 9.95 14.85 -7.83
N LEU A 4 10.56 13.66 -7.78
CA LEU A 4 9.92 12.37 -7.44
C LEU A 4 9.12 12.35 -6.11
N PHE A 5 9.38 13.28 -5.19
CA PHE A 5 8.70 13.39 -3.90
C PHE A 5 7.74 14.59 -3.82
N ALA A 6 7.55 15.33 -4.92
CA ALA A 6 6.72 16.51 -4.96
C ALA A 6 5.25 16.15 -4.78
N GLN A 7 4.55 16.93 -3.95
CA GLN A 7 3.13 16.68 -3.64
C GLN A 7 2.23 16.73 -4.88
N GLU A 8 2.62 17.49 -5.91
CA GLU A 8 1.91 17.60 -7.19
C GLU A 8 1.90 16.29 -8.02
N HIS A 9 2.77 15.33 -7.71
CA HIS A 9 2.80 14.02 -8.37
C HIS A 9 1.98 12.97 -7.62
N LYS A 10 1.54 13.26 -6.40
CA LYS A 10 0.76 12.31 -5.59
C LYS A 10 -0.68 12.28 -6.05
N ARG A 11 -1.17 11.07 -6.30
CA ARG A 11 -2.53 10.79 -6.76
C ARG A 11 -3.47 10.60 -5.57
N PRO A 12 -4.74 11.03 -5.71
CA PRO A 12 -5.76 10.74 -4.70
C PRO A 12 -6.08 9.25 -4.67
N LEU A 13 -6.44 8.75 -3.49
CA LEU A 13 -6.97 7.40 -3.34
C LEU A 13 -8.41 7.32 -3.88
N PRO A 14 -8.78 6.22 -4.57
CA PRO A 14 -10.16 5.98 -4.96
C PRO A 14 -11.04 5.81 -3.71
N LEU A 15 -12.26 6.32 -3.78
CA LEU A 15 -13.22 6.23 -2.65
C LEU A 15 -13.75 4.80 -2.45
N PHE A 16 -13.88 4.04 -3.53
CA PHE A 16 -14.39 2.67 -3.55
C PHE A 16 -13.49 1.84 -4.47
N PRO A 17 -12.39 1.25 -3.96
CA PRO A 17 -11.58 0.35 -4.76
C PRO A 17 -12.30 -0.99 -4.93
N ASP A 18 -12.34 -1.50 -6.14
CA ASP A 18 -12.81 -2.85 -6.43
C ASP A 18 -11.68 -3.86 -6.21
N LYS A 19 -10.44 -3.50 -6.57
CA LYS A 19 -9.28 -4.41 -6.48
C LYS A 19 -8.02 -3.74 -5.96
N ILE A 20 -7.44 -4.32 -4.92
CA ILE A 20 -6.24 -3.83 -4.21
C ILE A 20 -5.09 -4.83 -4.41
N ALA A 21 -3.99 -4.36 -4.98
CA ALA A 21 -2.74 -5.12 -5.02
C ALA A 21 -1.96 -4.92 -3.71
N VAL A 22 -1.38 -5.98 -3.16
CA VAL A 22 -0.56 -5.91 -1.94
C VAL A 22 0.79 -6.54 -2.19
N VAL A 23 1.87 -5.77 -2.00
CA VAL A 23 3.25 -6.25 -2.05
C VAL A 23 3.81 -6.34 -0.63
N THR A 24 4.03 -7.57 -0.17
CA THR A 24 4.60 -7.89 1.15
C THR A 24 5.10 -9.34 1.16
N SER A 25 5.71 -9.80 2.25
CA SER A 25 6.03 -11.22 2.45
C SER A 25 4.78 -12.09 2.42
N ALA A 26 4.86 -13.27 1.76
CA ALA A 26 3.75 -14.22 1.71
C ALA A 26 3.35 -14.77 3.09
N SER A 27 4.33 -14.89 3.97
CA SER A 27 4.14 -15.26 5.37
C SER A 27 4.21 -14.02 6.24
N GLY A 28 3.23 -13.80 7.11
CA GLY A 28 3.32 -12.80 8.16
C GLY A 28 1.99 -12.19 8.59
N ALA A 29 2.04 -11.46 9.70
CA ALA A 29 0.90 -10.72 10.22
C ALA A 29 0.42 -9.63 9.25
N VAL A 30 1.30 -9.05 8.44
CA VAL A 30 0.99 -7.92 7.56
C VAL A 30 -0.14 -8.19 6.58
N ILE A 31 -0.02 -9.24 5.75
CA ILE A 31 -1.08 -9.54 4.78
C ILE A 31 -2.37 -9.94 5.51
N HIS A 32 -2.26 -10.63 6.64
CA HIS A 32 -3.43 -10.97 7.46
C HIS A 32 -4.15 -9.73 8.00
N ASP A 33 -3.40 -8.79 8.57
CA ASP A 33 -3.93 -7.53 9.13
C ASP A 33 -4.59 -6.69 8.04
N ILE A 34 -3.98 -6.62 6.85
CA ILE A 34 -4.55 -5.93 5.68
C ILE A 34 -5.86 -6.60 5.27
N MET A 35 -5.87 -7.91 5.05
CA MET A 35 -7.06 -8.65 4.62
C MET A 35 -8.19 -8.57 5.64
N VAL A 36 -7.91 -8.76 6.94
CA VAL A 36 -8.91 -8.70 8.00
C VAL A 36 -9.51 -7.31 8.09
N THR A 37 -8.67 -6.26 8.03
CA THR A 37 -9.12 -4.87 8.15
C THR A 37 -9.93 -4.46 6.94
N ALA A 38 -9.46 -4.75 5.73
CA ALA A 38 -10.16 -4.45 4.49
C ALA A 38 -11.49 -5.21 4.41
N ASN A 39 -11.50 -6.51 4.69
CA ASN A 39 -12.73 -7.31 4.65
C ASN A 39 -13.75 -6.85 5.71
N ARG A 40 -13.30 -6.42 6.90
CA ARG A 40 -14.20 -5.85 7.93
C ARG A 40 -14.83 -4.53 7.46
N ARG A 41 -14.06 -3.68 6.78
CA ARG A 41 -14.46 -2.31 6.41
C ARG A 41 -15.18 -2.23 5.09
N PHE A 42 -14.77 -3.02 4.11
CA PHE A 42 -15.30 -3.03 2.76
C PHE A 42 -15.13 -4.42 2.13
N PRO A 43 -16.03 -5.39 2.45
CA PRO A 43 -15.95 -6.78 1.99
C PRO A 43 -15.98 -6.96 0.46
N HIS A 44 -16.32 -5.91 -0.29
CA HIS A 44 -16.40 -5.96 -1.75
C HIS A 44 -15.03 -5.83 -2.42
N ALA A 45 -14.05 -5.20 -1.75
CA ALA A 45 -12.70 -5.09 -2.31
C ALA A 45 -12.02 -6.45 -2.37
N GLU A 46 -11.58 -6.82 -3.56
CA GLU A 46 -10.71 -7.97 -3.78
C GLU A 46 -9.26 -7.60 -3.46
N ILE A 47 -8.53 -8.51 -2.81
CA ILE A 47 -7.12 -8.31 -2.46
C ILE A 47 -6.29 -9.39 -3.14
N ASP A 48 -5.38 -8.96 -4.01
CA ASP A 48 -4.36 -9.82 -4.61
C ASP A 48 -3.02 -9.61 -3.92
N LEU A 49 -2.52 -10.67 -3.28
CA LEU A 49 -1.16 -10.68 -2.72
C LEU A 49 -0.14 -10.97 -3.82
N PHE A 50 0.88 -10.12 -3.89
CA PHE A 50 2.10 -10.30 -4.66
C PHE A 50 3.27 -10.52 -3.69
N PRO A 51 3.66 -11.78 -3.45
CA PRO A 51 4.74 -12.10 -2.54
C PRO A 51 6.06 -11.46 -2.97
N ALA A 52 6.70 -10.75 -2.05
CA ALA A 52 8.04 -10.24 -2.24
C ALA A 52 8.91 -10.47 -0.99
N GLN A 53 10.22 -10.57 -1.20
CA GLN A 53 11.17 -10.43 -0.10
C GLN A 53 11.21 -8.98 0.32
N VAL A 54 11.03 -8.74 1.62
CA VAL A 54 10.93 -7.39 2.21
C VAL A 54 12.14 -7.04 3.09
N GLN A 55 13.13 -7.93 3.14
CA GLN A 55 14.38 -7.78 3.89
C GLN A 55 15.49 -8.60 3.24
N GLY A 56 16.74 -8.22 3.50
CA GLY A 56 17.93 -8.85 2.92
C GLY A 56 18.31 -8.31 1.54
N GLU A 57 19.45 -8.75 1.03
CA GLU A 57 20.10 -8.19 -0.16
C GLU A 57 19.27 -8.34 -1.46
N SER A 58 18.48 -9.40 -1.57
CA SER A 58 17.64 -9.66 -2.75
C SER A 58 16.25 -9.02 -2.68
N ALA A 59 15.93 -8.30 -1.60
CA ALA A 59 14.61 -7.72 -1.39
C ALA A 59 14.27 -6.63 -2.42
N ALA A 60 15.19 -5.74 -2.74
CA ALA A 60 14.93 -4.64 -3.68
C ALA A 60 14.49 -5.16 -5.06
N GLY A 61 15.26 -6.09 -5.64
CA GLY A 61 14.89 -6.76 -6.89
C GLY A 61 13.59 -7.57 -6.79
N SER A 62 13.31 -8.20 -5.65
CA SER A 62 12.04 -8.92 -5.44
C SER A 62 10.83 -7.98 -5.39
N LEU A 63 10.95 -6.83 -4.72
CA LEU A 63 9.92 -5.79 -4.66
C LEU A 63 9.66 -5.20 -6.05
N VAL A 64 10.73 -4.87 -6.79
CA VAL A 64 10.64 -4.36 -8.17
C VAL A 64 9.93 -5.36 -9.07
N SER A 65 10.32 -6.65 -9.02
CA SER A 65 9.68 -7.70 -9.82
C SER A 65 8.19 -7.84 -9.51
N ALA A 66 7.80 -7.80 -8.23
CA ALA A 66 6.40 -7.85 -7.83
C ALA A 66 5.62 -6.62 -8.36
N MET A 67 6.17 -5.41 -8.22
CA MET A 67 5.57 -4.19 -8.76
C MET A 67 5.46 -4.20 -10.28
N GLN A 68 6.44 -4.77 -11.00
CA GLN A 68 6.38 -4.92 -12.46
C GLN A 68 5.27 -5.88 -12.91
N GLN A 69 5.03 -6.96 -12.15
CA GLN A 69 3.91 -7.87 -12.43
C GLN A 69 2.54 -7.19 -12.25
N ILE A 70 2.42 -6.30 -11.26
CA ILE A 70 1.23 -5.46 -11.06
C ILE A 70 1.11 -4.45 -12.21
N GLN A 71 2.21 -3.78 -12.55
CA GLN A 71 2.26 -2.77 -13.60
C GLN A 71 1.86 -3.33 -14.98
N ALA A 72 2.20 -4.58 -15.27
CA ALA A 72 1.79 -5.28 -16.49
C ALA A 72 0.26 -5.49 -16.59
N ARG A 73 -0.43 -5.46 -15.46
CA ARG A 73 -1.89 -5.59 -15.31
C ARG A 73 -2.50 -4.37 -14.64
N ALA A 74 -1.92 -3.19 -14.88
CA ALA A 74 -2.25 -1.99 -14.13
C ALA A 74 -3.72 -1.57 -14.21
N ASP A 75 -4.40 -1.92 -15.30
CA ASP A 75 -5.82 -1.60 -15.49
C ASP A 75 -6.75 -2.48 -14.65
N GLU A 76 -6.22 -3.51 -13.96
CA GLU A 76 -6.98 -4.37 -13.04
C GLU A 76 -6.99 -3.85 -11.60
N TYR A 77 -6.09 -2.93 -11.21
CA TYR A 77 -5.86 -2.58 -9.82
C TYR A 77 -6.07 -1.09 -9.56
N ASP A 78 -6.87 -0.78 -8.54
CA ASP A 78 -7.21 0.60 -8.18
C ASP A 78 -6.21 1.22 -7.20
N VAL A 79 -5.60 0.39 -6.34
CA VAL A 79 -4.65 0.81 -5.31
C VAL A 79 -3.57 -0.26 -5.13
N LEU A 80 -2.34 0.18 -4.90
CA LEU A 80 -1.24 -0.67 -4.45
C LEU A 80 -0.91 -0.35 -2.98
N ILE A 81 -0.87 -1.38 -2.12
CA ILE A 81 -0.29 -1.29 -0.78
C ILE A 81 1.08 -1.99 -0.81
N ILE A 82 2.14 -1.26 -0.48
CA ILE A 82 3.46 -1.84 -0.22
C ILE A 82 3.74 -1.80 1.27
N GLY A 83 4.08 -2.94 1.85
CA GLY A 83 4.17 -3.05 3.30
C GLY A 83 5.21 -4.05 3.77
N ARG A 84 5.63 -3.84 5.01
CA ARG A 84 6.51 -4.75 5.75
C ARG A 84 5.99 -4.87 7.17
N GLY A 85 6.25 -6.01 7.80
CA GLY A 85 6.03 -6.19 9.24
C GLY A 85 7.15 -5.57 10.07
N GLY A 86 7.14 -5.84 11.38
CA GLY A 86 8.21 -5.42 12.28
C GLY A 86 9.61 -5.92 11.89
N GLY A 87 10.62 -5.48 12.62
CA GLY A 87 12.03 -5.86 12.46
C GLY A 87 12.95 -4.66 12.65
N SER A 88 14.22 -4.78 12.26
CA SER A 88 15.21 -3.73 12.49
C SER A 88 15.14 -2.60 11.45
N LEU A 89 15.84 -1.50 11.74
CA LEU A 89 16.11 -0.42 10.78
C LEU A 89 16.89 -0.91 9.56
N GLU A 90 17.83 -1.84 9.74
CA GLU A 90 18.66 -2.40 8.66
C GLU A 90 17.79 -3.14 7.64
N ASP A 91 16.74 -3.80 8.12
CA ASP A 91 15.76 -4.48 7.27
C ASP A 91 14.92 -3.49 6.43
N LEU A 92 14.97 -2.18 6.68
CA LEU A 92 14.25 -1.16 5.89
C LEU A 92 15.05 -0.71 4.66
N TRP A 93 16.35 -1.01 4.63
CA TRP A 93 17.26 -0.53 3.58
C TRP A 93 16.79 -0.82 2.15
N PRO A 94 16.20 -2.00 1.84
CA PRO A 94 15.70 -2.28 0.49
C PRO A 94 14.69 -1.25 -0.04
N PHE A 95 13.95 -0.58 0.83
CA PHE A 95 12.97 0.46 0.46
C PHE A 95 13.60 1.85 0.23
N ASN A 96 14.90 1.98 0.48
CA ASN A 96 15.68 3.16 0.12
C ASN A 96 16.47 2.99 -1.18
N GLU A 97 16.44 1.80 -1.79
CA GLU A 97 17.14 1.56 -3.05
C GLU A 97 16.47 2.33 -4.20
N GLU A 98 17.29 2.91 -5.07
CA GLU A 98 16.83 3.79 -6.15
C GLU A 98 15.82 3.07 -7.08
N GLU A 99 16.06 1.79 -7.38
CA GLU A 99 15.18 1.00 -8.24
C GLU A 99 13.77 0.85 -7.66
N VAL A 100 13.65 0.68 -6.33
CA VAL A 100 12.36 0.57 -5.66
C VAL A 100 11.64 1.91 -5.70
N VAL A 101 12.34 3.00 -5.38
CA VAL A 101 11.79 4.36 -5.39
C VAL A 101 11.28 4.75 -6.78
N ARG A 102 12.08 4.48 -7.82
CA ARG A 102 11.68 4.76 -9.21
C ARG A 102 10.51 3.90 -9.65
N GLN A 103 10.48 2.62 -9.25
CA GLN A 103 9.38 1.73 -9.59
C GLN A 103 8.08 2.15 -8.91
N VAL A 104 8.11 2.56 -7.63
CA VAL A 104 6.95 3.12 -6.91
C VAL A 104 6.40 4.35 -7.62
N TYR A 105 7.29 5.29 -7.97
CA TYR A 105 6.90 6.51 -8.70
C TYR A 105 6.29 6.20 -10.08
N ALA A 106 6.77 5.15 -10.75
CA ALA A 106 6.31 4.76 -12.08
C ALA A 106 4.97 4.01 -12.10
N MET A 107 4.47 3.56 -10.95
CA MET A 107 3.19 2.84 -10.87
C MET A 107 2.06 3.69 -11.47
N LYS A 108 1.03 3.07 -12.06
CA LYS A 108 -0.12 3.78 -12.68
C LYS A 108 -1.32 4.01 -11.74
N MET A 109 -1.40 3.25 -10.65
CA MET A 109 -2.37 3.40 -9.57
C MET A 109 -1.72 4.04 -8.33
N PRO A 110 -2.48 4.72 -7.47
CA PRO A 110 -1.96 5.27 -6.23
C PRO A 110 -1.34 4.18 -5.33
N VAL A 111 -0.21 4.51 -4.72
CA VAL A 111 0.59 3.65 -3.86
C VAL A 111 0.50 4.13 -2.41
N ILE A 112 0.16 3.21 -1.51
CA ILE A 112 0.19 3.39 -0.06
C ILE A 112 1.40 2.64 0.48
N SER A 113 2.36 3.35 1.09
CA SER A 113 3.46 2.71 1.81
C SER A 113 3.12 2.50 3.28
N SER A 114 3.34 1.30 3.80
CA SER A 114 3.22 0.93 5.21
C SER A 114 4.50 0.24 5.72
N VAL A 115 5.65 0.78 5.32
CA VAL A 115 6.98 0.20 5.57
C VAL A 115 7.62 0.79 6.83
N GLY A 116 7.62 2.12 6.94
CA GLY A 116 8.22 2.83 8.07
C GLY A 116 7.36 2.78 9.35
N HIS A 117 8.02 2.74 10.51
CA HIS A 117 7.38 3.01 11.81
C HIS A 117 7.17 4.53 11.98
N GLU A 118 6.47 4.98 13.03
CA GLU A 118 6.23 6.42 13.27
C GLU A 118 7.51 7.29 13.20
N THR A 119 8.67 6.75 13.57
CA THR A 119 9.96 7.48 13.59
C THR A 119 10.82 7.33 12.35
N ASP A 120 10.56 6.32 11.52
CA ASP A 120 11.49 5.89 10.47
C ASP A 120 10.81 6.03 9.10
N THR A 121 11.19 7.07 8.33
CA THR A 121 10.66 7.31 6.99
C THR A 121 11.68 6.88 5.94
N THR A 122 11.25 6.03 5.01
CA THR A 122 12.04 5.53 3.87
C THR A 122 11.84 6.40 2.64
N LEU A 123 12.72 6.29 1.64
CA LEU A 123 12.52 6.96 0.35
C LEU A 123 11.28 6.43 -0.39
N CYS A 124 10.96 5.15 -0.22
CA CYS A 124 9.69 4.56 -0.68
C CYS A 124 8.49 5.32 -0.08
N ASP A 125 8.49 5.61 1.23
CA ASP A 125 7.41 6.36 1.87
C ASP A 125 7.23 7.78 1.29
N LEU A 126 8.34 8.39 0.86
CA LEU A 126 8.32 9.73 0.27
C LEU A 126 7.80 9.71 -1.17
N ALA A 127 8.17 8.69 -1.95
CA ALA A 127 7.73 8.48 -3.32
C ALA A 127 6.28 7.99 -3.42
N ALA A 128 5.79 7.27 -2.42
CA ALA A 128 4.41 6.82 -2.37
C ALA A 128 3.42 8.00 -2.32
N ASP A 129 2.24 7.77 -2.88
CA ASP A 129 1.15 8.75 -2.89
C ASP A 129 0.61 8.98 -1.46
N CYS A 130 0.58 7.94 -0.64
CA CYS A 130 0.18 8.00 0.77
C CYS A 130 1.12 7.18 1.66
N ARG A 131 1.24 7.59 2.92
CA ARG A 131 2.00 6.88 3.94
C ARG A 131 1.10 6.45 5.09
N ALA A 132 1.19 5.19 5.46
CA ALA A 132 0.58 4.60 6.65
C ALA A 132 1.66 4.27 7.68
N ALA A 133 1.37 4.48 8.97
CA ALA A 133 2.27 4.02 10.03
C ALA A 133 2.21 2.50 10.26
N THR A 134 1.14 1.83 9.83
CA THR A 134 0.94 0.38 10.01
C THR A 134 0.21 -0.24 8.81
N PRO A 135 0.36 -1.56 8.58
CA PRO A 135 -0.42 -2.28 7.58
C PRO A 135 -1.93 -2.14 7.75
N THR A 136 -2.41 -2.16 9.00
CA THR A 136 -3.81 -1.89 9.33
C THR A 136 -4.23 -0.52 8.84
N ALA A 137 -3.48 0.54 9.17
CA ALA A 137 -3.80 1.90 8.72
C ALA A 137 -3.77 2.03 7.18
N ALA A 138 -2.90 1.28 6.49
CA ALA A 138 -2.91 1.25 5.03
C ALA A 138 -4.19 0.65 4.47
N ALA A 139 -4.67 -0.46 5.03
CA ALA A 139 -5.94 -1.04 4.65
C ALA A 139 -7.12 -0.10 4.98
N GLU A 140 -7.07 0.63 6.08
CA GLU A 140 -8.09 1.63 6.44
C GLU A 140 -8.11 2.85 5.51
N MET A 141 -6.96 3.25 4.98
CA MET A 141 -6.87 4.32 3.97
C MET A 141 -7.32 3.84 2.60
N ALA A 142 -6.98 2.61 2.22
CA ALA A 142 -7.42 2.03 0.95
C ALA A 142 -8.93 1.81 0.94
N THR A 143 -9.54 1.43 2.07
CA THR A 143 -10.96 1.05 2.11
C THR A 143 -11.83 2.12 2.80
N PRO A 144 -13.00 2.46 2.23
CA PRO A 144 -13.92 3.38 2.87
C PRO A 144 -14.37 2.82 4.22
N ALA A 145 -14.57 3.71 5.19
CA ALA A 145 -15.30 3.33 6.40
C ALA A 145 -16.76 3.12 6.01
N LEU A 146 -17.21 1.86 5.86
CA LEU A 146 -18.63 1.55 5.90
C LEU A 146 -19.13 1.88 7.31
N THR A 147 -19.49 3.13 7.53
CA THR A 147 -20.35 3.48 8.65
C THR A 147 -21.67 2.77 8.34
N PRO A 148 -22.22 1.92 9.23
CA PRO A 148 -23.55 1.39 9.00
C PRO A 148 -24.47 2.61 8.91
N VAL A 149 -25.01 2.88 7.70
CA VAL A 149 -26.06 3.86 7.50
C VAL A 149 -27.31 3.29 8.18
N ARG A 150 -27.37 3.48 9.49
CA ARG A 150 -28.54 3.24 10.32
C ARG A 150 -28.81 4.54 11.06
N ALA A 151 -29.97 5.10 10.77
CA ALA A 151 -30.62 6.25 11.40
C ALA A 151 -30.29 7.63 10.80
N GLU A 152 -30.80 7.91 9.59
CA GLU A 152 -31.36 9.24 9.29
C GLU A 152 -32.43 9.22 8.18
N MET A 153 -33.25 8.15 8.13
CA MET A 153 -34.48 8.10 7.34
C MET A 153 -35.74 8.06 8.23
N ALA A 154 -35.69 8.70 9.40
CA ALA A 154 -36.81 8.73 10.34
C ALA A 154 -37.24 10.15 10.76
N SER A 155 -36.98 11.17 9.94
CA SER A 155 -37.50 12.53 10.22
C SER A 155 -38.16 13.24 9.02
N CYS A 156 -38.54 12.52 7.96
CA CYS A 156 -39.51 13.04 7.00
C CYS A 156 -40.86 12.34 7.23
N ARG A 157 -41.56 12.77 8.28
CA ARG A 157 -43.02 12.69 8.37
C ARG A 157 -43.54 14.06 8.77
#